data_AF-A0A2M9PBE2-F1
#
_entry.id   AF-A0A2M9PBE2-F1
#
_cell.length_a   1.000
_cell.length_b   1.000
_cell.length_c   1.000
_cell.angle_alpha   90.00
_cell.angle_beta   90.00
_cell.angle_gamma   90.00
#
_symmetry.space_group_name_H-M   'P 1'
#
loop_
_entity.id
_entity.type
_entity.pdbx_description
1 polymer ?
#
loop_
_entity_poly.entity_id
_entity_poly.type
_entity_poly.pdbx_seq_one_letter_code
_entity_poly.pdbx_strand_id
1 'polypeptide(L)' 'MTADLKPDPSKLGAIPQPPFALLPDPPRLFARRAERWEFLARESRLAPYLRFLAELARLQARLA' A
#
# COMPACT_ATOMS: atom_id res chain seq x y z
N MET A 1 -4.71 -51.87 -17.60
CA MET A 1 -5.37 -51.33 -16.39
C MET A 1 -5.04 -49.86 -16.32
N THR A 2 -5.98 -48.98 -16.63
CA THR A 2 -5.81 -47.53 -16.53
C THR A 2 -5.93 -47.15 -15.06
N ALA A 3 -4.83 -46.82 -14.41
CA ALA A 3 -4.86 -46.33 -13.04
C ALA A 3 -5.55 -44.96 -13.02
N ASP A 4 -6.64 -44.84 -12.25
CA ASP A 4 -7.30 -43.57 -11.97
C ASP A 4 -6.31 -42.64 -11.24
N LEU A 5 -5.70 -41.71 -11.99
CA LEU A 5 -4.95 -40.58 -11.45
C LEU A 5 -5.94 -39.60 -10.82
N LYS A 6 -6.33 -39.85 -9.57
CA LYS A 6 -7.05 -38.85 -8.77
C LYS A 6 -6.07 -37.70 -8.44
N PRO A 7 -6.35 -36.46 -8.86
CA PRO A 7 -5.54 -35.32 -8.46
C PRO A 7 -5.60 -35.19 -6.93
N ASP A 8 -4.45 -35.08 -6.28
CA ASP A 8 -4.38 -34.74 -4.87
C ASP A 8 -4.64 -33.23 -4.73
N PRO A 9 -5.80 -32.81 -4.18
CA PRO A 9 -6.16 -31.39 -4.07
C PRO A 9 -5.22 -30.62 -3.14
N SER A 10 -4.46 -31.32 -2.29
CA SER A 10 -3.44 -30.72 -1.42
C SER A 10 -2.27 -30.09 -2.20
N LYS A 11 -2.16 -30.38 -3.50
CA LYS A 11 -1.14 -29.81 -4.41
C LYS A 11 -1.63 -28.59 -5.21
N LEU A 12 -2.89 -28.18 -5.05
CA LEU A 12 -3.44 -26.99 -5.69
C LEU A 12 -3.06 -25.74 -4.90
N GLY A 13 -2.01 -25.06 -5.34
CA GLY A 13 -1.57 -23.76 -4.83
C GLY A 13 -0.70 -23.87 -3.58
N ALA A 14 0.56 -23.48 -3.69
CA ALA A 14 1.39 -23.29 -2.52
C ALA A 14 0.73 -22.22 -1.63
N ILE A 15 0.56 -22.52 -0.33
CA ILE A 15 0.20 -21.48 0.65
C ILE A 15 1.39 -20.52 0.69
N PRO A 16 1.23 -19.25 0.27
CA PRO A 16 2.34 -18.33 0.29
C PRO A 16 2.79 -18.12 1.74
N GLN A 17 4.08 -18.33 2.01
CA GLN A 17 4.74 -17.93 3.25
C GLN A 17 5.53 -16.65 2.98
N PRO A 18 4.87 -15.47 2.94
CA PRO A 18 5.57 -14.22 2.73
C PRO A 18 6.52 -13.94 3.90
N PRO A 19 7.59 -13.16 3.69
CA PRO A 19 8.43 -12.70 4.78
C PRO A 19 7.60 -11.91 5.80
N PHE A 20 8.05 -11.92 7.05
CA PHE A 20 7.47 -11.09 8.10
C PHE A 20 7.48 -9.62 7.69
N ALA A 21 6.33 -8.96 7.76
CA ALA A 21 6.17 -7.55 7.41
C ALA A 21 5.55 -6.78 8.57
N LEU A 22 6.12 -5.60 8.87
CA LEU A 22 5.48 -4.64 9.75
C LEU A 22 4.40 -3.91 8.95
N LEU A 23 3.15 -4.03 9.39
CA LEU A 23 2.05 -3.28 8.80
C LEU A 23 2.25 -1.79 9.07
N PRO A 24 1.96 -0.92 8.09
CA PRO A 24 2.01 0.52 8.31
C PRO A 24 0.90 0.93 9.29
N ASP A 25 1.18 1.93 10.12
CA ASP A 25 0.17 2.72 10.83
C ASP A 25 -0.45 3.70 9.81
N PRO A 26 -1.70 3.48 9.34
CA PRO A 26 -2.23 4.24 8.22
C PRO A 26 -2.37 5.75 8.51
N PRO A 27 -2.92 6.19 9.67
CA PRO A 27 -2.92 7.61 10.04
C PRO A 27 -1.52 8.24 9.99
N ARG A 28 -0.50 7.59 10.58
CA ARG A 28 0.88 8.12 10.55
C ARG A 28 1.47 8.14 9.15
N LEU A 29 1.19 7.12 8.34
CA LEU A 29 1.68 7.03 6.97
C LEU A 29 1.15 8.19 6.12
N PHE A 30 -0.15 8.45 6.18
CA PHE A 30 -0.78 9.53 5.41
C PHE A 30 -0.36 10.91 5.92
N ALA A 31 -0.29 11.12 7.23
CA ALA A 31 0.19 12.38 7.80
C ALA A 31 1.60 12.75 7.32
N ARG A 32 2.56 11.80 7.43
CA ARG A 32 3.94 11.99 6.95
C ARG A 32 4.00 12.25 5.45
N ARG A 33 3.13 11.60 4.67
CA ARG A 33 3.07 11.80 3.21
C ARG A 33 2.60 13.21 2.87
N ALA A 34 1.58 13.71 3.56
CA ALA A 34 1.12 15.08 3.38
C ALA A 34 2.21 16.11 3.68
N GLU A 35 2.92 15.95 4.80
CA GLU A 35 4.05 16.81 5.18
C GLU A 35 5.15 16.82 4.10
N ARG A 36 5.48 15.63 3.56
CA ARG A 36 6.48 15.50 2.50
C ARG A 36 6.07 16.21 1.22
N TRP A 37 4.81 16.11 0.81
CA TRP A 37 4.31 16.80 -0.38
C TRP A 37 4.32 18.32 -0.22
N GLU A 38 3.94 18.84 0.94
CA GLU A 38 4.05 20.28 1.24
C GLU A 38 5.48 20.78 1.20
N PHE A 39 6.40 20.01 1.76
CA PHE A 39 7.82 20.34 1.69
C PHE A 39 8.32 20.44 0.24
N LEU A 40 8.00 19.43 -0.59
CA LEU A 40 8.42 19.40 -2.00
C LEU A 40 7.71 20.46 -2.86
N ALA A 41 6.50 20.87 -2.49
CA ALA A 41 5.76 21.90 -3.20
C ALA A 41 6.39 23.29 -3.11
N ARG A 42 7.34 23.52 -2.19
CA ARG A 42 7.98 24.84 -2.01
C ARG A 42 8.78 25.29 -3.23
N GLU A 43 9.42 24.35 -3.92
CA GLU A 43 10.34 24.65 -5.03
C GLU A 43 9.93 23.97 -6.36
N SER A 44 8.90 23.12 -6.32
CA SER A 44 8.46 22.37 -7.50
C SER A 44 7.59 23.19 -8.42
N ARG A 45 7.82 23.08 -9.74
CA ARG A 45 6.89 23.58 -10.77
C ARG A 45 5.51 22.89 -10.71
N LEU A 46 5.41 21.77 -10.02
CA LEU A 46 4.16 21.03 -9.77
C LEU A 46 3.52 21.40 -8.42
N ALA A 47 3.90 22.54 -7.81
CA ALA A 47 3.41 22.94 -6.50
C ALA A 47 1.88 22.84 -6.33
N PRO A 48 1.03 23.28 -7.29
CA PRO A 48 -0.44 23.15 -7.13
C PRO A 48 -0.89 21.69 -7.01
N TYR A 49 -0.30 20.79 -7.79
CA TYR A 49 -0.62 19.37 -7.76
C TYR A 49 -0.13 18.70 -6.47
N LEU A 50 1.09 19.03 -6.03
CA LEU A 50 1.64 18.49 -4.78
C LEU A 50 0.85 18.95 -3.55
N ARG A 51 0.38 20.20 -3.52
CA ARG A 51 -0.51 20.69 -2.45
C ARG A 51 -1.87 20.00 -2.47
N PHE A 52 -2.44 19.77 -3.65
CA PHE A 52 -3.67 18.98 -3.76
C PHE A 52 -3.50 17.58 -3.17
N LEU A 53 -2.41 16.88 -3.52
CA LEU A 53 -2.10 15.58 -2.95
C LEU A 53 -1.88 15.65 -1.43
N ALA A 54 -1.21 16.70 -0.93
CA ALA A 54 -1.04 16.92 0.51
C ALA A 54 -2.38 16.99 1.24
N GLU A 55 -3.34 17.78 0.75
CA GLU A 55 -4.67 17.85 1.38
C GLU A 55 -5.43 16.53 1.30
N LEU A 56 -5.33 15.81 0.18
CA LEU A 56 -5.94 14.49 0.06
C LEU A 56 -5.37 13.50 1.08
N ALA A 57 -4.05 13.47 1.27
CA ALA A 57 -3.44 12.63 2.30
C ALA A 57 -3.80 13.08 3.72
N ARG A 58 -3.93 14.39 4.00
CA ARG A 58 -4.44 14.85 5.30
C ARG A 58 -5.86 14.36 5.55
N LEU A 59 -6.71 14.36 4.52
CA LEU A 59 -8.05 13.80 4.64
C LEU A 59 -8.00 12.29 4.93
N GLN A 60 -7.18 11.55 4.20
CA GLN A 60 -6.97 10.11 4.45
C GLN A 60 -6.48 9.84 5.88
N ALA A 61 -5.55 10.64 6.41
CA ALA A 61 -5.06 10.49 7.78
C ALA A 61 -6.18 10.68 8.83
N ARG A 62 -7.19 11.52 8.54
CA ARG A 62 -8.35 11.73 9.43
C ARG A 62 -9.42 10.64 9.32
N LEU A 63 -9.45 9.91 8.21
CA LEU A 63 -10.45 8.87 7.93
C LEU A 63 -9.96 7.45 8.25
N ALA A 64 -8.64 7.27 8.40
CA ALA A 64 -7.99 5.98 8.55
C ALA A 64 -7.95 5.46 9.98
#